data_AF-A0A4Q1EP73-F1
#
_entry.id   AF-A0A4Q1EP73-F1
#
_cell.length_a   1.000
_cell.length_b   1.000
_cell.length_c   1.000
_cell.angle_alpha   90.00
_cell.angle_beta   90.00
_cell.angle_gamma   90.00
#
_symmetry.space_group_name_H-M   'P 1'
#
loop_
_entity.id
_entity.type
_entity.pdbx_description
1 polymer ?
#
loop_
_entity_poly.entity_id
_entity_poly.type
_entity_poly.pdbx_seq_one_letter_code
_entity_poly.pdbx_strand_id
1 'polypeptide(L)'
;MEKLFVVFFLGLFLQCQSQELKETMIPKISNEFEKITIQNFKKKKDDRCIETPEAIKETFSASKTGYRVSIYHGDTFYKLDKSYYKNGYIKNKSLSFNMGSSVGILYHFDKSGRLIKEENTDEGYNFKPENIITYCEKNKIDLPKGYHDSGYQTRVLKQDFEGKKVWRISHQIAGDKIEEIILDGKTGKELQKKTVPFYNP
;
A
#
# COMPACT_ATOMS: atom_id res chain seq x y z
N MET A 1 63.35 29.71 21.17
CA MET A 1 62.60 29.45 19.92
C MET A 1 62.00 28.06 20.10
N GLU A 2 60.71 27.79 20.16
CA GLU A 2 59.47 28.54 19.97
C GLU A 2 58.41 27.78 20.79
N LYS A 3 57.36 28.49 21.23
CA LYS A 3 56.15 27.87 21.80
C LYS A 3 55.45 27.10 20.69
N LEU A 4 54.91 25.91 20.95
CA LEU A 4 53.82 25.39 20.11
C LEU A 4 52.75 24.68 20.92
N PHE A 5 51.76 25.49 21.29
CA PHE A 5 50.32 25.25 21.40
C PHE A 5 49.81 23.80 21.43
N VAL A 6 49.21 23.47 22.59
CA VAL A 6 48.06 22.56 22.66
C VAL A 6 46.89 23.20 21.92
N VAL A 7 46.35 22.51 20.91
CA VAL A 7 45.00 22.78 20.43
C VAL A 7 44.26 21.46 20.27
N PHE A 8 43.40 21.20 21.25
CA PHE A 8 42.35 20.20 21.23
C PHE A 8 41.22 20.77 20.35
N PHE A 9 41.16 20.42 19.06
CA PHE A 9 39.98 20.68 18.24
C PHE A 9 39.16 19.40 18.09
N LEU A 10 38.26 19.23 19.07
CA LEU A 10 37.01 18.49 18.92
C LEU A 10 36.20 19.17 17.81
N GLY A 11 36.32 18.66 16.58
CA GLY A 11 35.60 19.13 15.41
C GLY A 11 34.58 18.10 14.96
N LEU A 12 33.55 17.88 15.78
CA LEU A 12 32.33 17.18 15.41
C LEU A 12 31.62 17.94 14.29
N PHE A 13 31.95 17.63 13.04
CA PHE A 13 31.17 18.02 11.87
C PHE A 13 30.94 16.81 10.96
N LEU A 14 30.33 15.76 11.53
CA LEU A 14 29.37 14.95 10.77
C LEU A 14 28.00 15.60 10.96
N GLN A 15 27.85 16.82 10.43
CA GLN A 15 26.55 17.46 10.32
C GLN A 15 25.72 16.69 9.28
N CYS A 16 24.90 15.78 9.80
CA CYS A 16 23.50 15.61 9.46
C CYS A 16 23.15 15.71 7.96
N GLN A 17 23.48 14.68 7.18
CA GLN A 17 22.75 14.36 5.95
C GLN A 17 21.61 13.35 6.19
N SER A 18 20.91 13.47 7.32
CA SER A 18 19.75 12.61 7.63
C SER A 18 18.41 13.32 7.50
N GLN A 19 18.37 14.49 6.83
CA GLN A 19 17.13 15.24 6.61
C GLN A 19 16.57 15.15 5.18
N GLU A 20 17.00 14.15 4.39
CA GLU A 20 16.38 13.81 3.10
C GLU A 20 15.93 12.35 3.03
N LEU A 21 15.13 11.90 4.00
CA LEU A 21 14.38 10.64 3.89
C LEU A 21 13.06 10.70 4.67
N LYS A 22 12.29 11.76 4.41
CA LYS A 22 10.82 11.69 4.41
C LYS A 22 10.30 11.74 2.96
N GLU A 23 11.10 11.25 2.01
CA GLU A 23 10.64 10.94 0.66
C GLU A 23 9.62 9.80 0.77
N THR A 24 8.33 10.18 0.74
CA THR A 24 7.15 9.35 0.48
C THR A 24 7.25 7.87 0.93
N MET A 25 6.54 7.51 2.00
CA MET A 25 6.30 6.12 2.50
C MET A 25 5.50 5.25 1.50
N ILE A 26 5.63 5.52 0.20
CA ILE A 26 4.93 4.93 -0.92
C ILE A 26 5.98 4.11 -1.70
N PRO A 27 5.91 2.77 -1.69
CA PRO A 27 6.81 1.93 -2.46
C PRO A 27 6.82 2.33 -3.95
N LYS A 28 8.01 2.43 -4.55
CA LYS A 28 8.16 2.71 -5.98
C LYS A 28 7.77 1.48 -6.80
N ILE A 29 7.05 1.69 -7.89
CA ILE A 29 6.64 0.66 -8.85
C ILE A 29 7.04 1.10 -10.26
N SER A 30 7.58 0.19 -11.08
CA SER A 30 7.98 0.43 -12.47
C SER A 30 7.06 -0.30 -13.45
N ASN A 31 7.11 0.04 -14.74
CA ASN A 31 6.40 -0.66 -15.81
C ASN A 31 7.16 -1.88 -16.37
N GLU A 32 8.25 -2.30 -15.73
CA GLU A 32 9.13 -3.35 -16.23
C GLU A 32 8.48 -4.74 -16.12
N PHE A 33 8.83 -5.62 -17.05
CA PHE A 33 8.41 -7.01 -17.02
C PHE A 33 9.00 -7.77 -15.83
N GLU A 34 8.21 -8.65 -15.24
CA GLU A 34 8.63 -9.52 -14.14
C GLU A 34 8.19 -10.96 -14.37
N LYS A 35 8.99 -11.91 -13.85
CA LYS A 35 8.67 -13.34 -13.89
C LYS A 35 8.84 -13.95 -12.50
N ILE A 36 7.86 -14.74 -12.07
CA ILE A 36 7.92 -15.51 -10.83
C ILE A 36 8.38 -16.95 -11.10
N THR A 37 9.29 -17.45 -10.26
CA THR A 37 9.68 -18.86 -10.23
C THR A 37 8.96 -19.57 -9.09
N ILE A 38 7.97 -20.40 -9.41
CA ILE A 38 7.06 -21.04 -8.45
C ILE A 38 7.78 -21.99 -7.46
N GLN A 39 8.97 -22.50 -7.83
CA GLN A 39 9.79 -23.32 -6.92
C GLN A 39 10.16 -22.56 -5.63
N ASN A 40 10.27 -21.22 -5.69
CA ASN A 40 10.57 -20.37 -4.53
C ASN A 40 9.44 -20.38 -3.48
N PHE A 41 8.20 -20.69 -3.91
CA PHE A 41 7.02 -20.68 -3.04
C PHE A 41 6.53 -22.10 -2.69
N LYS A 42 6.77 -23.10 -3.55
CA LYS A 42 6.38 -24.51 -3.28
C LYS A 42 7.15 -25.15 -2.11
N LYS A 43 8.35 -24.66 -1.76
CA LYS A 43 9.07 -25.11 -0.55
C LYS A 43 8.41 -24.64 0.75
N LYS A 44 7.45 -23.70 0.69
CA LYS A 44 6.86 -23.01 1.84
C LYS A 44 5.40 -23.45 2.03
N LYS A 45 5.18 -24.77 2.14
CA LYS A 45 3.85 -25.39 2.14
C LYS A 45 2.95 -24.94 3.31
N ASP A 46 3.52 -24.32 4.35
CA ASP A 46 2.80 -23.82 5.54
C ASP A 46 2.85 -22.29 5.71
N ASP A 47 3.82 -21.59 5.10
CA ASP A 47 4.05 -20.18 5.37
C ASP A 47 3.49 -19.29 4.26
N ARG A 48 2.20 -18.93 4.39
CA ARG A 48 1.54 -17.89 3.60
C ARG A 48 2.13 -16.48 3.81
N CYS A 49 3.19 -16.38 4.61
CA CYS A 49 3.82 -15.18 5.10
C CYS A 49 5.34 -15.43 5.15
N ILE A 50 6.12 -14.62 4.44
CA ILE A 50 7.57 -14.56 4.64
C ILE A 50 7.88 -13.19 5.22
N GLU A 51 8.40 -13.15 6.44
CA GLU A 51 8.94 -11.94 7.03
C GLU A 51 10.41 -11.84 6.67
N THR A 52 10.81 -10.74 6.04
CA THR A 52 12.22 -10.44 5.77
C THR A 52 12.78 -9.56 6.91
N PRO A 53 14.11 -9.48 7.07
CA PRO A 53 14.75 -8.58 8.06
C PRO A 53 14.34 -7.11 7.95
N GLU A 54 13.75 -6.69 6.83
CA GLU A 54 13.34 -5.32 6.52
C GLU A 54 11.88 -5.03 6.87
N ALA A 55 11.25 -5.84 7.73
CA ALA A 55 9.82 -5.79 8.04
C ALA A 55 8.91 -5.88 6.80
N ILE A 56 9.40 -6.55 5.74
CA ILE A 56 8.59 -6.83 4.55
C ILE A 56 7.89 -8.16 4.75
N LYS A 57 6.59 -8.16 4.50
CA LYS A 57 5.76 -9.36 4.54
C LYS A 57 5.20 -9.69 3.17
N GLU A 58 5.51 -10.87 2.68
CA GLU A 58 4.95 -11.36 1.41
C GLU A 58 3.87 -12.40 1.64
N THR A 59 2.73 -12.23 0.99
CA THR A 59 1.71 -13.28 0.88
C THR A 59 1.62 -13.81 -0.53
N PHE A 60 1.40 -15.12 -0.63
CA PHE A 60 1.29 -15.82 -1.90
C PHE A 60 0.00 -16.65 -1.95
N SER A 61 -0.69 -16.58 -3.09
CA SER A 61 -1.82 -17.47 -3.37
C SER A 61 -1.74 -18.00 -4.81
N ALA A 62 -2.09 -19.27 -4.97
CA ALA A 62 -2.19 -19.93 -6.26
C ALA A 62 -3.64 -20.31 -6.54
N SER A 63 -4.12 -20.07 -7.74
CA SER A 63 -5.47 -20.43 -8.19
C SER A 63 -5.42 -21.17 -9.52
N LYS A 64 -6.55 -21.59 -10.10
CA LYS A 64 -6.56 -22.16 -11.47
C LYS A 64 -6.07 -21.18 -12.54
N THR A 65 -6.23 -19.88 -12.32
CA THR A 65 -5.97 -18.84 -13.33
C THR A 65 -4.57 -18.25 -13.27
N GLY A 66 -3.82 -18.47 -12.19
CA GLY A 66 -2.48 -17.92 -12.05
C GLY A 66 -2.00 -17.89 -10.60
N TYR A 67 -1.26 -16.83 -10.27
CA TYR A 67 -0.68 -16.58 -8.95
C TYR A 67 -0.93 -15.13 -8.55
N ARG A 68 -1.00 -14.87 -7.25
CA ARG A 68 -1.02 -13.52 -6.68
C ARG A 68 0.01 -13.43 -5.57
N VAL A 69 0.75 -12.32 -5.57
CA VAL A 69 1.70 -11.92 -4.53
C VAL A 69 1.27 -10.56 -4.02
N SER A 70 1.20 -10.39 -2.70
CA SER A 70 1.06 -9.09 -2.07
C SER A 70 2.25 -8.85 -1.15
N ILE A 71 2.91 -7.70 -1.29
CA ILE A 71 4.12 -7.33 -0.55
C ILE A 71 3.78 -6.13 0.33
N TYR A 72 3.82 -6.32 1.64
CA TYR A 72 3.53 -5.32 2.65
C TYR A 72 4.84 -4.81 3.24
N HIS A 73 4.98 -3.50 3.39
CA HIS A 73 6.10 -2.89 4.10
C HIS A 73 5.61 -2.45 5.49
N GLY A 74 6.32 -2.84 6.54
CA GLY A 74 5.84 -2.72 7.93
C GLY A 74 5.29 -1.35 8.32
N ASP A 75 5.95 -0.27 7.91
CA ASP A 75 5.61 1.09 8.33
C ASP A 75 4.79 1.90 7.31
N THR A 76 4.32 1.29 6.24
CA THR A 76 3.58 1.98 5.16
C THR A 76 2.09 1.65 5.20
N PHE A 77 1.26 2.57 4.69
CA PHE A 77 -0.18 2.35 4.45
C PHE A 77 -0.47 1.61 3.14
N TYR A 78 0.58 1.23 2.41
CA TYR A 78 0.49 0.75 1.05
C TYR A 78 1.23 -0.57 0.86
N LYS A 79 0.64 -1.44 0.04
CA LYS A 79 1.22 -2.70 -0.41
C LYS A 79 1.39 -2.71 -1.92
N LEU A 80 2.31 -3.55 -2.39
CA LEU A 80 2.46 -3.87 -3.80
C LEU A 80 1.70 -5.17 -4.10
N ASP A 81 0.69 -5.07 -4.95
CA ASP A 81 -0.06 -6.23 -5.43
C ASP A 81 0.44 -6.62 -6.83
N LYS A 82 0.72 -7.92 -7.00
CA LYS A 82 1.16 -8.49 -8.27
C LYS A 82 0.34 -9.73 -8.59
N SER A 83 -0.17 -9.80 -9.81
CA SER A 83 -0.78 -11.03 -10.34
C SER A 83 0.06 -11.57 -11.49
N TYR A 84 0.19 -12.89 -11.56
CA TYR A 84 0.97 -13.58 -12.59
C TYR A 84 0.11 -14.62 -13.32
N TYR A 85 0.38 -14.81 -14.61
CA TYR A 85 -0.15 -15.93 -15.38
C TYR A 85 0.48 -17.26 -14.94
N LYS A 86 -0.08 -18.38 -15.42
CA LYS A 86 0.41 -19.73 -15.12
C LYS A 86 1.83 -20.03 -15.60
N ASN A 87 2.28 -19.37 -16.66
CA ASN A 87 3.67 -19.44 -17.13
C ASN A 87 4.65 -18.63 -16.24
N GLY A 88 4.15 -18.00 -15.16
CA GLY A 88 4.93 -17.20 -14.23
C GLY A 88 5.14 -15.76 -14.69
N TYR A 89 4.59 -15.35 -15.83
CA TYR A 89 4.79 -13.99 -16.34
C TYR A 89 3.85 -13.03 -15.63
N ILE A 90 4.33 -11.83 -15.32
CA ILE A 90 3.49 -10.79 -14.72
C ILE A 90 2.28 -10.54 -15.61
N LYS A 91 1.11 -10.47 -14.98
CA LYS A 91 -0.18 -10.14 -15.61
C LYS A 91 -0.55 -8.71 -15.30
N ASN A 92 -0.42 -8.31 -14.04
CA ASN A 92 -0.57 -6.93 -13.62
C ASN A 92 0.16 -6.66 -12.31
N LYS A 93 0.48 -5.40 -12.08
CA LYS A 93 1.03 -4.92 -10.81
C LYS A 93 0.58 -3.50 -10.51
N SER A 94 0.32 -3.24 -9.24
CA SER A 94 -0.14 -1.94 -8.73
C SER A 94 0.28 -1.73 -7.30
N LEU A 95 0.41 -0.47 -6.92
CA LEU A 95 0.37 -0.09 -5.52
C LEU A 95 -1.08 0.05 -5.06
N SER A 96 -1.39 -0.39 -3.85
CA SER A 96 -2.73 -0.29 -3.26
C SER A 96 -2.63 0.10 -1.79
N PHE A 97 -3.68 0.70 -1.22
CA PHE A 97 -3.81 0.73 0.25
C PHE A 97 -3.74 -0.71 0.79
N ASN A 98 -3.13 -0.91 1.97
CA ASN A 98 -2.96 -2.23 2.58
C ASN A 98 -4.28 -3.02 2.61
N MET A 99 -5.37 -2.32 2.87
CA MET A 99 -6.74 -2.85 2.85
C MET A 99 -7.64 -2.01 1.93
N GLY A 100 -7.26 -1.85 0.66
CA GLY A 100 -8.03 -0.97 -0.20
C GLY A 100 -7.73 -1.03 -1.68
N SER A 101 -8.18 0.02 -2.37
CA SER A 101 -8.03 0.18 -3.81
C SER A 101 -6.59 0.52 -4.21
N SER A 102 -6.27 0.21 -5.47
CA SER A 102 -5.04 0.63 -6.12
C SER A 102 -4.95 2.15 -6.21
N VAL A 103 -3.73 2.67 -6.16
CA VAL A 103 -3.36 4.09 -6.26
C VAL A 103 -2.27 4.26 -7.32
N GLY A 104 -2.25 5.41 -7.99
CA GLY A 104 -1.34 5.67 -9.11
C GLY A 104 -1.62 4.78 -10.32
N ILE A 105 -0.55 4.29 -10.95
CA ILE A 105 -0.63 3.51 -12.19
C ILE A 105 -0.75 2.00 -11.90
N LEU A 106 -1.75 1.38 -12.52
CA LEU A 106 -1.88 -0.08 -12.65
C LEU A 106 -1.33 -0.51 -14.01
N TYR A 107 -0.30 -1.35 -13.99
CA TYR A 107 0.33 -1.86 -15.20
C TYR A 107 -0.28 -3.20 -15.59
N HIS A 108 -0.59 -3.41 -16.88
CA HIS A 108 -1.10 -4.66 -17.41
C HIS A 108 -0.20 -5.21 -18.50
N PHE A 109 0.00 -6.52 -18.46
CA PHE A 109 0.85 -7.25 -19.39
C PHE A 109 0.08 -8.40 -20.03
N ASP A 110 0.41 -8.72 -21.28
CA ASP A 110 -0.09 -9.91 -21.95
C ASP A 110 0.64 -11.18 -21.52
N LYS A 111 0.21 -12.35 -22.01
CA LYS A 111 0.82 -13.64 -21.68
C LYS A 111 2.25 -13.80 -22.20
N SER A 112 2.69 -12.97 -23.14
CA SER A 112 4.06 -12.95 -23.66
C SER A 112 4.99 -12.07 -22.82
N GLY A 113 4.44 -11.28 -21.90
CA GLY A 113 5.18 -10.38 -21.03
C GLY A 113 5.28 -8.95 -21.55
N ARG A 114 4.59 -8.60 -22.63
CA ARG A 114 4.57 -7.24 -23.17
C ARG A 114 3.60 -6.38 -22.38
N LEU A 115 4.00 -5.16 -22.05
CA LEU A 115 3.11 -4.15 -21.48
C LEU A 115 2.03 -3.78 -22.53
N ILE A 116 0.77 -3.87 -22.13
CA ILE A 116 -0.38 -3.62 -23.02
C ILE A 116 -1.28 -2.48 -22.55
N LYS A 117 -1.20 -2.09 -21.28
CA LYS A 117 -1.99 -0.99 -20.73
C LYS A 117 -1.33 -0.42 -19.49
N GLU A 118 -1.35 0.91 -19.39
CA GLU A 118 -1.14 1.67 -18.17
C GLU A 118 -2.47 2.33 -17.80
N GLU A 119 -2.98 2.06 -16.61
CA GLU A 119 -4.24 2.63 -16.13
C GLU A 119 -3.95 3.57 -14.96
N ASN A 120 -4.27 4.85 -15.13
CA ASN A 120 -4.24 5.79 -14.02
C ASN A 120 -5.47 5.56 -13.13
N THR A 121 -5.28 4.83 -12.04
CA THR A 121 -6.38 4.50 -11.11
C THR A 121 -6.86 5.70 -10.30
N ASP A 122 -6.08 6.79 -10.26
CA ASP A 122 -6.45 8.06 -9.62
C ASP A 122 -7.20 9.00 -10.57
N GLU A 123 -7.50 8.57 -11.81
CA GLU A 123 -8.22 9.41 -12.77
C GLU A 123 -9.62 9.79 -12.23
N GLY A 124 -9.85 11.10 -12.18
CA GLY A 124 -11.07 11.70 -11.63
C GLY A 124 -11.09 11.84 -10.10
N TYR A 125 -9.99 11.52 -9.41
CA TYR A 125 -9.80 11.73 -7.97
C TYR A 125 -8.81 12.87 -7.70
N ASN A 126 -9.33 14.09 -7.50
CA ASN A 126 -8.48 15.22 -7.11
C ASN A 126 -8.14 15.22 -5.62
N PHE A 127 -8.97 14.57 -4.79
CA PHE A 127 -8.67 14.31 -3.39
C PHE A 127 -7.82 13.04 -3.34
N LYS A 128 -6.51 13.22 -3.13
CA LYS A 128 -5.49 12.20 -3.37
C LYS A 128 -5.39 11.20 -2.21
N PRO A 129 -4.72 10.04 -2.41
CA PRO A 129 -4.46 9.07 -1.35
C PRO A 129 -3.85 9.68 -0.07
N GLU A 130 -2.93 10.64 -0.20
CA GLU A 130 -2.31 11.32 0.95
C GLU A 130 -3.33 12.13 1.74
N ASN A 131 -4.31 12.73 1.06
CA ASN A 131 -5.39 13.45 1.72
C ASN A 131 -6.31 12.51 2.52
N ILE A 132 -6.47 11.25 2.07
CA ILE A 132 -7.21 10.23 2.82
C ILE A 132 -6.48 9.85 4.10
N ILE A 133 -5.15 9.67 4.04
CA ILE A 133 -4.33 9.42 5.23
C ILE A 133 -4.51 10.57 6.24
N THR A 134 -4.35 11.82 5.80
CA THR A 134 -4.55 12.99 6.67
C THR A 134 -5.98 13.09 7.20
N TYR A 135 -6.98 12.74 6.40
CA TYR A 135 -8.37 12.69 6.87
C TYR A 135 -8.53 11.65 7.99
N CYS A 136 -8.00 10.44 7.82
CA CYS A 136 -8.06 9.40 8.85
C CYS A 136 -7.37 9.83 10.14
N GLU A 137 -6.15 10.36 10.05
CA GLU A 137 -5.39 10.87 11.20
C GLU A 137 -6.17 11.95 11.95
N LYS A 138 -6.71 12.95 11.23
CA LYS A 138 -7.50 14.04 11.83
C LYS A 138 -8.76 13.55 12.54
N ASN A 139 -9.39 12.50 12.02
CA ASN A 139 -10.62 11.94 12.55
C ASN A 139 -10.38 10.75 13.50
N LYS A 140 -9.12 10.48 13.88
CA LYS A 140 -8.74 9.36 14.76
C LYS A 140 -9.21 7.99 14.24
N ILE A 141 -9.20 7.82 12.92
CA ILE A 141 -9.48 6.56 12.26
C ILE A 141 -8.14 5.83 12.08
N ASP A 142 -8.03 4.64 12.66
CA ASP A 142 -6.81 3.84 12.57
C ASP A 142 -6.70 3.19 11.18
N LEU A 143 -5.73 3.61 10.38
CA LEU A 143 -5.47 3.07 9.05
C LEU A 143 -4.32 2.06 9.13
N PRO A 144 -4.50 0.80 8.69
CA PRO A 144 -3.53 -0.27 8.94
C PRO A 144 -2.21 -0.01 8.23
N LYS A 145 -1.11 -0.17 8.97
CA LYS A 145 0.26 -0.19 8.45
C LYS A 145 0.77 -1.62 8.36
N GLY A 146 1.50 -1.93 7.30
CA GLY A 146 2.00 -3.27 7.06
C GLY A 146 0.90 -4.33 6.96
N TYR A 147 1.24 -5.56 7.33
CA TYR A 147 0.37 -6.72 7.25
C TYR A 147 -0.32 -7.01 8.58
N HIS A 148 -1.60 -7.38 8.51
CA HIS A 148 -2.38 -7.91 9.63
C HIS A 148 -2.94 -9.29 9.26
N ASP A 149 -2.85 -10.27 10.17
CA ASP A 149 -3.30 -11.66 9.94
C ASP A 149 -4.79 -11.88 10.19
N SER A 150 -5.41 -11.03 11.00
CA SER A 150 -6.74 -11.23 11.56
C SER A 150 -7.39 -9.90 11.94
N GLY A 151 -8.66 -9.98 12.34
CA GLY A 151 -9.46 -8.82 12.73
C GLY A 151 -9.97 -7.99 11.55
N TYR A 152 -10.98 -7.18 11.81
CA TYR A 152 -11.43 -6.20 10.84
C TYR A 152 -10.44 -5.03 10.79
N GLN A 153 -9.93 -4.77 9.60
CA GLN A 153 -9.00 -3.67 9.36
C GLN A 153 -9.71 -2.57 8.58
N THR A 154 -9.39 -1.31 8.86
CA THR A 154 -9.95 -0.16 8.13
C THR A 154 -9.70 -0.29 6.64
N ARG A 155 -10.76 -0.11 5.85
CA ARG A 155 -10.71 -0.22 4.39
C ARG A 155 -10.87 1.12 3.71
N VAL A 156 -10.13 1.32 2.62
CA VAL A 156 -10.22 2.52 1.78
C VAL A 156 -10.46 2.11 0.34
N LEU A 157 -11.67 2.36 -0.17
CA LEU A 157 -12.09 1.91 -1.49
C LEU A 157 -12.46 3.09 -2.39
N LYS A 158 -11.99 3.06 -3.64
CA LYS A 158 -12.51 3.87 -4.73
C LYS A 158 -13.78 3.22 -5.27
N GLN A 159 -14.87 3.97 -5.35
CA GLN A 159 -16.15 3.49 -5.84
C GLN A 159 -16.92 4.60 -6.57
N ASP A 160 -17.97 4.22 -7.29
CA ASP A 160 -18.98 5.14 -7.78
C ASP A 160 -20.17 5.16 -6.80
N PHE A 161 -20.62 6.36 -6.44
CA PHE A 161 -21.76 6.59 -5.57
C PHE A 161 -22.57 7.75 -6.15
N GLU A 162 -23.84 7.49 -6.49
CA GLU A 162 -24.75 8.49 -7.09
C GLU A 162 -24.16 9.19 -8.32
N GLY A 163 -23.47 8.44 -9.19
CA GLY A 163 -22.83 8.95 -10.40
C GLY A 163 -21.55 9.76 -10.16
N LYS A 164 -21.02 9.76 -8.94
CA LYS A 164 -19.75 10.43 -8.58
C LYS A 164 -18.70 9.41 -8.17
N LYS A 165 -17.46 9.69 -8.53
CA LYS A 165 -16.28 9.02 -7.96
C LYS A 165 -16.13 9.42 -6.50
N VAL A 166 -16.06 8.45 -5.61
CA VAL A 166 -15.94 8.66 -4.15
C VAL A 166 -14.87 7.75 -3.54
N TRP A 167 -14.38 8.17 -2.38
CA TRP A 167 -13.66 7.32 -1.45
C TRP A 167 -14.62 6.82 -0.38
N ARG A 168 -14.72 5.50 -0.23
CA ARG A 168 -15.40 4.86 0.90
C ARG A 168 -14.37 4.41 1.92
N ILE A 169 -14.45 4.95 3.12
CA ILE A 169 -13.69 4.50 4.28
C ILE A 169 -14.62 3.66 5.14
N SER A 170 -14.18 2.50 5.60
CA SER A 170 -14.97 1.63 6.47
C SER A 170 -14.09 1.13 7.61
N HIS A 171 -14.36 1.58 8.83
CA HIS A 171 -13.57 1.27 10.03
C HIS A 171 -14.44 0.77 11.17
N GLN A 172 -13.87 -0.07 12.04
CA GLN A 172 -14.61 -0.64 13.17
C GLN A 172 -14.63 0.33 14.33
N ILE A 173 -15.84 0.64 14.82
CA ILE A 173 -16.04 1.55 15.97
C ILE A 173 -16.48 0.81 17.24
N ALA A 174 -16.99 -0.42 17.09
CA ALA A 174 -17.27 -1.36 18.18
C ALA A 174 -17.26 -2.80 17.64
N GLY A 175 -17.26 -3.80 18.53
CA GLY A 175 -17.19 -5.23 18.15
C GLY A 175 -18.19 -5.65 17.06
N ASP A 176 -19.39 -5.07 17.08
CA ASP A 176 -20.50 -5.36 16.17
C ASP A 176 -20.84 -4.19 15.22
N LYS A 177 -20.01 -3.13 15.16
CA LYS A 177 -20.33 -1.90 14.41
C LYS A 177 -19.17 -1.38 13.56
N ILE A 178 -19.48 -1.12 12.30
CA ILE A 178 -18.61 -0.45 11.34
C ILE A 178 -19.18 0.94 11.07
N GLU A 179 -18.32 1.96 11.06
CA GLU A 179 -18.65 3.26 10.49
C GLU A 179 -18.20 3.31 9.03
N GLU A 180 -19.13 3.65 8.13
CA GLU A 180 -18.86 3.91 6.73
C GLU A 180 -18.93 5.40 6.46
N ILE A 181 -17.88 5.92 5.84
CA ILE A 181 -17.73 7.32 5.46
C ILE A 181 -17.54 7.38 3.96
N ILE A 182 -18.33 8.20 3.28
CA ILE A 182 -18.22 8.49 1.86
C ILE A 182 -17.72 9.91 1.68
N LEU A 183 -16.54 10.04 1.06
CA LEU A 183 -15.94 11.33 0.72
C LEU A 183 -16.00 11.53 -0.79
N ASP A 184 -16.35 12.74 -1.22
CA ASP A 184 -16.28 13.13 -2.62
C ASP A 184 -14.85 12.95 -3.15
N GLY A 185 -14.69 12.21 -4.25
CA GLY A 185 -13.37 11.89 -4.80
C GLY A 185 -12.61 13.09 -5.34
N LYS A 186 -13.28 14.21 -5.65
CA LYS A 186 -12.64 15.45 -6.11
C LYS A 186 -12.34 16.39 -4.96
N THR A 187 -13.25 16.56 -4.01
CA THR A 187 -13.12 17.61 -2.99
C THR A 187 -12.78 17.09 -1.60
N GLY A 188 -12.94 15.80 -1.34
CA GLY A 188 -12.83 15.21 -0.01
C GLY A 188 -13.94 15.61 0.96
N LYS A 189 -15.01 16.23 0.46
CA LYS A 189 -16.17 16.61 1.28
C LYS A 189 -16.88 15.33 1.72
N GLU A 190 -17.20 15.23 3.01
CA GLU A 190 -18.05 14.17 3.53
C GLU A 190 -19.46 14.28 2.93
N LEU A 191 -19.85 13.26 2.17
CA LEU A 191 -21.16 13.15 1.54
C LEU A 191 -22.11 12.33 2.41
N GLN A 192 -21.57 11.32 3.08
CA GLN A 192 -22.33 10.44 3.98
C GLN A 192 -21.41 9.91 5.07
N LYS A 193 -21.98 9.75 6.27
CA LYS A 193 -21.42 8.97 7.36
C LYS A 193 -22.55 8.19 8.02
N LYS A 194 -22.36 6.88 8.19
CA LYS A 194 -23.37 5.99 8.79
C LYS A 194 -22.71 4.86 9.56
N THR A 195 -23.40 4.37 10.57
CA THR A 195 -23.04 3.12 11.25
C THR A 195 -23.81 1.97 10.64
N VAL A 196 -23.12 0.88 10.34
CA VAL A 196 -23.70 -0.38 9.85
C VAL A 196 -23.29 -1.53 10.77
N PRO A 197 -24.11 -2.60 10.89
CA PRO A 197 -23.71 -3.77 11.65
C PRO A 197 -22.48 -4.42 11.01
N PHE A 198 -21.58 -4.91 11.85
CA PHE A 198 -20.48 -5.75 11.40
C PHE A 198 -21.03 -7.11 10.97
N TYR A 199 -20.95 -7.39 9.68
CA TYR A 199 -21.16 -8.72 9.14
C TYR A 199 -19.80 -9.33 8.86
N ASN A 200 -19.52 -10.49 9.46
CA ASN A 200 -18.33 -11.27 9.12
C ASN A 200 -18.64 -12.01 7.81
N PRO A 201 -18.09 -11.60 6.66
CA PRO A 201 -18.38 -12.23 5.38
C PRO A 201 -17.81 -13.66 5.29
#